data_AF-A0A246SK74-F1
#
_entry.id   AF-A0A246SK74-F1
#
_cell.length_a   1.000
_cell.length_b   1.000
_cell.length_c   1.000
_cell.angle_alpha   90.00
_cell.angle_beta   90.00
_cell.angle_gamma   90.00
#
_symmetry.space_group_name_H-M   'P 1'
#
loop_
_entity.id
_entity.type
_entity.pdbx_description
1 polymer ?
#
loop_
_entity_poly.entity_id
_entity_poly.type
_entity_poly.pdbx_seq_one_letter_code
_entity_poly.pdbx_strand_id
1 'polypeptide(L)'
;MPRVPVEDNERMSLRPASPAEAELLPEVAPCNTDPVNFTTQSALHEADAIIAEAEVIEASERDYARIVELLENPPRPNEKLLAAAGAMPTAPMHAAANSHRGGQLT
;
A
#
# COMPACT_ATOMS: atom_id res chain seq x y z
N MET A 1 32.00 -9.40 -5.68
CA MET A 1 32.01 -8.80 -4.33
C MET A 1 31.05 -9.59 -3.45
N PRO A 2 31.47 -10.07 -2.26
CA PRO A 2 30.56 -10.75 -1.33
C PRO A 2 29.56 -9.73 -0.77
N ARG A 3 28.26 -10.03 -0.80
CA ARG A 3 27.22 -9.15 -0.24
C ARG A 3 27.07 -9.40 1.26
N VAL A 4 26.98 -8.32 2.04
CA VAL A 4 26.71 -8.36 3.49
C VAL A 4 25.32 -8.97 3.72
N PRO A 5 25.14 -9.88 4.69
CA PRO A 5 23.83 -10.43 5.02
C PRO A 5 22.89 -9.32 5.50
N VAL A 6 21.73 -9.19 4.87
CA VAL A 6 20.64 -8.30 5.30
C VAL A 6 19.70 -9.12 6.19
N GLU A 7 19.49 -8.67 7.42
CA GLU A 7 18.73 -9.39 8.45
C GLU A 7 17.22 -9.46 8.14
N ASP A 8 16.67 -8.48 7.39
CA ASP A 8 15.28 -8.43 6.92
C ASP A 8 15.11 -8.89 5.47
N ASN A 9 15.78 -9.98 5.07
CA ASN A 9 15.65 -10.54 3.71
C ASN A 9 14.45 -11.48 3.61
N GLU A 10 13.25 -10.92 3.61
CA GLU A 10 12.01 -11.66 3.39
C GLU A 10 11.97 -12.22 1.96
N ARG A 11 11.88 -13.55 1.82
CA ARG A 11 11.90 -14.23 0.52
C ARG A 11 10.50 -14.67 0.11
N MET A 12 10.03 -14.16 -1.03
CA MET A 12 8.76 -14.60 -1.61
C MET A 12 8.99 -15.79 -2.55
N SER A 13 8.37 -16.93 -2.24
CA SER A 13 8.44 -18.14 -3.08
C SER A 13 7.17 -18.27 -3.92
N LEU A 14 7.30 -18.12 -5.24
CA LEU A 14 6.20 -18.27 -6.18
C LEU A 14 6.39 -19.56 -7.00
N ARG A 15 5.30 -20.26 -7.26
CA ARG A 15 5.28 -21.36 -8.23
C ARG A 15 4.40 -20.95 -9.41
N PRO A 16 4.98 -20.39 -10.49
CA PRO A 16 4.22 -20.14 -11.70
C PRO A 16 3.74 -21.46 -12.29
N ALA A 17 2.58 -21.46 -12.93
CA ALA A 17 2.19 -22.58 -13.77
C ALA A 17 3.18 -22.69 -14.95
N SER A 18 3.48 -23.91 -15.40
CA SER A 18 4.41 -24.15 -16.52
C SER A 18 4.16 -23.31 -17.78
N PRO A 19 2.93 -22.99 -18.22
CA PRO A 19 2.73 -22.09 -19.35
C PRO A 19 3.20 -20.65 -19.07
N ALA A 20 3.01 -20.14 -17.85
CA ALA A 20 3.43 -18.79 -17.49
C ALA A 20 4.96 -18.66 -17.44
N GLU A 21 5.66 -19.69 -16.93
CA GLU A 21 7.12 -19.69 -16.93
C GLU A 21 7.71 -19.78 -18.35
N ALA A 22 7.06 -20.54 -19.25
CA ALA A 22 7.46 -20.65 -20.65
C ALA A 22 7.27 -19.36 -21.45
N GLU A 23 6.30 -18.52 -21.08
CA GLU A 23 6.03 -17.22 -21.70
C GLU A 23 6.96 -16.13 -21.16
N LEU A 24 7.28 -16.16 -19.86
CA LEU A 24 8.15 -15.17 -19.22
C LEU A 24 9.60 -15.20 -19.74
N LEU A 25 10.20 -16.38 -19.92
CA LEU A 25 11.61 -16.50 -20.32
C LEU A 25 11.96 -15.79 -21.65
N PRO A 26 11.21 -15.96 -22.76
CA PRO A 26 11.49 -15.25 -24.00
C PRO A 26 11.25 -13.74 -23.90
N GLU A 27 10.33 -13.28 -23.06
CA GLU A 27 10.02 -11.85 -22.90
C GLU A 27 11.06 -11.12 -22.04
N VAL A 28 11.70 -11.81 -21.10
CA VAL A 28 12.78 -11.27 -20.26
C VAL A 28 14.13 -11.26 -20.97
N ALA A 29 14.36 -12.14 -21.96
CA ALA A 29 15.60 -12.22 -22.72
C ALA A 29 16.14 -10.87 -23.26
N PRO A 30 15.32 -9.97 -23.82
CA PRO A 30 15.80 -8.65 -24.27
C PRO A 30 16.08 -7.64 -23.14
N CYS A 31 15.59 -7.87 -21.91
CA CYS A 31 15.60 -6.89 -20.84
C CYS A 31 16.94 -6.77 -20.07
N ASN A 32 17.98 -7.53 -20.44
CA ASN A 32 19.30 -7.58 -19.76
C ASN A 32 19.19 -7.76 -18.23
N THR A 33 18.15 -8.45 -17.77
CA THR A 33 17.87 -8.73 -16.36
C THR A 33 17.51 -10.21 -16.20
N ASP A 34 17.64 -10.75 -15.00
CA ASP A 34 17.15 -12.09 -14.71
C ASP A 34 15.62 -12.09 -14.47
N PRO A 35 14.95 -13.24 -14.68
CA PRO A 35 13.50 -13.36 -14.52
C PRO A 35 13.01 -12.98 -13.12
N VAL A 36 13.80 -13.23 -12.07
CA VAL A 36 13.39 -12.88 -10.70
C VAL A 36 13.36 -11.38 -10.53
N ASN A 37 14.44 -10.69 -10.91
CA ASN A 37 14.49 -9.23 -10.86
C ASN A 37 13.42 -8.58 -11.76
N PHE A 38 13.15 -9.15 -12.94
CA PHE A 38 12.06 -8.68 -13.79
C PHE A 38 10.71 -8.82 -13.10
N THR A 39 10.37 -10.00 -12.59
CA THR A 39 9.09 -10.25 -11.91
C THR A 39 8.95 -9.37 -10.66
N THR A 40 10.01 -9.22 -9.86
CA THR A 40 9.98 -8.35 -8.68
C THR A 40 9.72 -6.90 -9.07
N GLN A 41 10.44 -6.37 -10.06
CA GLN A 41 10.26 -4.97 -10.47
C GLN A 41 8.89 -4.72 -11.09
N SER A 42 8.40 -5.65 -11.93
CA SER A 42 7.06 -5.55 -12.52
C SER A 42 5.95 -5.61 -11.46
N ALA A 43 6.08 -6.51 -10.47
CA ALA A 43 5.12 -6.59 -9.38
C ALA A 43 5.11 -5.34 -8.50
N LEU A 44 6.27 -4.75 -8.21
CA LEU A 44 6.36 -3.49 -7.47
C LEU A 44 5.74 -2.33 -8.25
N HIS A 45 6.01 -2.24 -9.56
CA HIS A 45 5.43 -1.20 -10.39
C HIS A 45 3.90 -1.26 -10.42
N GLU A 46 3.35 -2.46 -10.56
CA GLU A 46 1.89 -2.66 -10.55
C GLU A 46 1.30 -2.34 -9.16
N ALA A 47 1.99 -2.74 -8.09
CA ALA A 47 1.56 -2.42 -6.73
C ALA A 47 1.51 -0.90 -6.51
N ASP A 48 2.53 -0.15 -6.97
CA ASP A 48 2.55 1.31 -6.88
C ASP A 48 1.38 1.94 -7.66
N ALA A 49 1.05 1.40 -8.83
CA ALA A 49 -0.09 1.87 -9.62
C ALA A 49 -1.43 1.64 -8.90
N ILE A 50 -1.64 0.44 -8.35
CA ILE A 50 -2.85 0.10 -7.59
C ILE A 50 -2.97 0.96 -6.33
N ILE A 51 -1.87 1.19 -5.62
CA ILE A 51 -1.85 2.07 -4.44
C ILE A 51 -2.22 3.49 -4.86
N ALA A 52 -1.59 4.02 -5.90
CA ALA A 52 -1.89 5.36 -6.40
C ALA A 52 -3.37 5.50 -6.81
N GLU A 53 -3.93 4.50 -7.50
CA GLU A 53 -5.35 4.49 -7.85
C GLU A 53 -6.26 4.46 -6.62
N ALA A 54 -5.90 3.69 -5.59
CA ALA A 54 -6.68 3.60 -4.36
C ALA A 54 -6.58 4.86 -3.47
N GLU A 55 -5.46 5.59 -3.54
CA GLU A 55 -5.23 6.82 -2.77
C GLU A 55 -5.85 8.06 -3.41
N VAL A 56 -6.14 8.02 -4.72
CA VAL A 56 -6.71 9.14 -5.45
C VAL A 56 -8.23 9.00 -5.55
N ILE A 57 -8.95 10.05 -5.17
CA ILE A 57 -10.40 10.14 -5.36
C ILE A 57 -10.66 11.03 -6.58
N GLU A 58 -11.15 10.43 -7.66
CA GLU A 58 -11.66 11.19 -8.80
C GLU A 58 -13.01 11.83 -8.44
N ALA A 59 -13.07 13.17 -8.51
CA ALA A 59 -14.29 13.93 -8.27
C ALA A 59 -14.88 14.41 -9.59
N SER A 60 -16.20 14.26 -9.77
CA SER A 60 -16.91 14.93 -10.87
C SER A 60 -16.78 16.45 -10.73
N GLU A 61 -16.98 17.21 -11.81
CA GLU A 61 -16.91 18.69 -11.74
C GLU A 61 -17.84 19.27 -10.65
N ARG A 62 -19.03 18.68 -10.50
CA ARG A 62 -20.01 19.07 -9.48
C ARG A 62 -19.47 18.82 -8.07
N ASP A 63 -18.89 17.65 -7.84
CA ASP A 63 -18.39 17.27 -6.52
C ASP A 63 -17.12 18.04 -6.18
N TYR A 64 -16.26 18.28 -7.16
CA TYR A 64 -15.08 19.12 -7.03
C TYR A 64 -15.46 20.55 -6.62
N ALA A 65 -16.43 21.19 -7.31
CA ALA A 65 -16.90 22.52 -6.94
C ALA A 65 -17.47 22.55 -5.51
N ARG A 66 -18.18 21.49 -5.10
CA ARG A 66 -18.69 21.36 -3.74
C ARG A 66 -17.58 21.18 -2.70
N ILE A 67 -16.52 20.41 -3.02
CA ILE A 67 -15.36 20.23 -2.15
C ILE A 67 -14.67 21.58 -1.94
N VAL A 68 -14.41 22.32 -3.01
CA VAL A 68 -13.77 23.64 -2.95
C VAL A 68 -14.59 24.60 -2.09
N GLU A 69 -15.91 24.68 -2.30
CA GLU A 69 -16.80 25.53 -1.49
C GLU A 69 -16.73 25.18 0.01
N LEU A 70 -16.66 23.89 0.35
CA LEU A 70 -16.54 23.45 1.76
C LEU A 70 -15.17 23.75 2.37
N LEU A 71 -14.11 23.77 1.56
CA LEU A 71 -12.76 24.13 2.02
C LEU A 71 -12.62 25.65 2.21
N GLU A 72 -13.24 26.44 1.35
CA GLU A 72 -13.24 27.91 1.44
C GLU A 72 -14.20 28.42 2.54
N ASN A 73 -15.37 27.79 2.67
CA ASN A 73 -16.41 28.16 3.63
C ASN A 73 -16.78 26.98 4.54
N PRO A 74 -15.90 26.60 5.49
CA PRO A 74 -16.13 25.43 6.33
C PRO A 74 -17.37 25.62 7.22
N PRO A 75 -18.39 24.73 7.13
CA PRO A 75 -19.58 24.83 7.96
C PRO A 75 -19.28 24.48 9.41
N ARG A 76 -20.09 24.99 10.34
CA ARG A 76 -20.01 24.61 11.75
C ARG A 76 -20.32 23.11 11.91
N PRO A 77 -19.59 22.38 12.78
CA PRO A 77 -19.92 20.99 13.12
C PRO A 77 -21.36 20.88 13.64
N ASN A 78 -22.09 19.87 13.18
CA ASN A 78 -23.44 19.61 13.66
C ASN A 78 -23.45 18.95 15.05
N GLU A 79 -24.60 18.97 15.73
CA GLU A 79 -24.74 18.42 17.10
C GLU A 79 -24.39 16.94 17.20
N LYS A 80 -24.69 16.16 16.16
CA LYS A 80 -24.37 14.71 16.11
C LYS A 80 -22.85 14.48 16.07
N LEU A 81 -22.12 15.27 15.30
CA LEU A 81 -20.65 15.21 15.23
C LEU A 81 -20.02 15.62 16.56
N LEU A 82 -20.55 16.65 17.23
CA LEU A 82 -20.09 17.08 18.55
C LEU A 82 -20.31 15.99 19.62
N ALA A 83 -21.49 15.36 19.63
CA ALA A 83 -21.79 14.27 20.54
C ALA A 83 -20.87 13.05 20.31
N ALA A 84 -20.63 12.68 19.04
CA ALA A 84 -19.74 11.58 18.68
C ALA A 84 -18.29 11.86 19.10
N ALA A 85 -17.79 13.07 18.86
CA ALA A 85 -16.46 13.49 19.27
C ALA A 85 -16.29 13.45 20.80
N GLY A 86 -17.30 13.86 21.57
CA GLY A 86 -17.30 13.80 23.02
C GLY A 86 -17.38 12.38 23.60
N ALA A 87 -17.88 11.42 22.83
CA ALA A 87 -17.97 10.01 23.22
C ALA A 87 -16.74 9.19 22.80
N MET A 88 -15.74 9.79 22.13
CA MET A 88 -14.53 9.07 21.74
C MET A 88 -13.77 8.60 22.99
N PRO A 89 -13.36 7.32 23.06
CA PRO A 89 -12.55 6.84 24.17
C PRO A 89 -11.19 7.54 24.15
N THR A 90 -10.74 8.05 25.30
CA THR A 90 -9.40 8.61 25.50
C THR A 90 -8.36 7.49 25.49
N ALA A 91 -8.22 6.78 24.37
CA ALA A 91 -7.08 5.90 24.16
C ALA A 91 -5.89 6.76 23.69
N PRO A 92 -4.66 6.50 24.17
CA PRO A 92 -3.49 7.12 23.58
C PRO A 92 -3.42 6.68 22.11
N MET A 93 -3.66 7.64 21.22
CA MET A 93 -3.31 7.57 19.81
C MET A 93 -1.87 7.02 19.76
N HIS A 94 -1.68 5.82 19.21
CA HIS A 94 -0.42 5.04 19.04
C HIS A 94 -0.18 3.73 19.85
N ALA A 95 -0.99 3.31 20.83
CA ALA A 95 -0.61 2.12 21.63
C ALA A 95 -0.98 0.73 21.08
N ALA A 96 -1.73 0.59 19.98
CA ALA A 96 -2.30 -0.70 19.56
C ALA A 96 -1.69 -1.34 18.29
N ALA A 97 -0.64 -0.76 17.69
CA ALA A 97 -0.13 -1.23 16.39
C ALA A 97 1.06 -2.20 16.45
N ASN A 98 1.69 -2.46 17.60
CA ASN A 98 2.96 -3.22 17.63
C ASN A 98 3.02 -4.45 18.56
N SER A 99 1.88 -4.98 19.03
CA SER A 99 1.88 -6.12 19.99
C SER A 99 2.03 -7.52 19.36
N HIS A 100 2.30 -7.66 18.05
CA HIS A 100 2.41 -8.97 17.39
C HIS A 100 3.84 -9.38 16.97
N ARG A 101 4.88 -8.59 17.27
CA ARG A 101 6.28 -9.00 17.07
C ARG A 101 7.01 -9.08 18.42
N GLY A 102 6.72 -10.13 19.18
CA GLY A 102 7.33 -10.31 20.50
C GLY A 102 6.87 -11.57 21.24
N GLY A 103 7.12 -12.74 20.67
CA GLY A 103 7.03 -14.01 21.40
C GLY A 103 7.20 -15.20 20.45
N GLN A 104 8.05 -16.20 20.69
CA GLN A 104 8.94 -16.46 21.82
C GLN A 104 10.14 -17.26 21.30
N LEU A 105 11.33 -16.90 21.78
CA LEU A 105 12.49 -17.77 21.81
C LEU A 105 12.36 -18.64 23.07
N THR A 106 12.12 -19.93 22.88
CA THR A 106 12.50 -21.02 23.78
C THR A 106 12.92 -22.20 22.93
#